data_AF-A0A3M1SU92-F1
#
_entry.id   AF-A0A3M1SU92-F1
#
_cell.length_a   1.000
_cell.length_b   1.000
_cell.length_c   1.000
_cell.angle_alpha   90.00
_cell.angle_beta   90.00
_cell.angle_gamma   90.00
#
_symmetry.space_group_name_H-M   'P 1'
#
loop_
_entity.id
_entity.type
_entity.pdbx_description
1 polymer ?
#
loop_
_entity_poly.entity_id
_entity_poly.type
_entity_poly.pdbx_seq_one_letter_code
_entity_poly.pdbx_strand_id
1 'polypeptide(L)'
;MSAIPEENDRAVPASALLQLMCAGQLSGQQVQQLPPAAIAYLGDAVYELYVRSRCLLPPQRLQAYHDRVVARVRAEGQAEDLQSLEAYLTPAEWDIVRRGRNAAFGRPKRVSSQTYQQATGLEMLVGYLYLTDPQRLSELLSHLDSKHD
;
A
#
# COMPACT_ATOMS: atom_id res chain seq x y z
N MET A 1 -14.77 28.59 37.76
CA MET A 1 -15.04 27.40 36.95
C MET A 1 -14.36 27.61 35.61
N SER A 2 -13.12 27.14 35.45
CA SER A 2 -12.43 27.21 34.15
C SER A 2 -12.90 26.06 33.29
N ALA A 3 -13.44 26.37 32.12
CA ALA A 3 -13.70 25.38 31.09
C ALA A 3 -12.35 24.83 30.60
N ILE A 4 -12.16 23.54 30.73
CA ILE A 4 -11.08 22.80 30.07
C ILE A 4 -11.44 22.79 28.57
N PRO A 5 -10.56 23.23 27.66
CA PRO A 5 -10.83 23.12 26.24
C PRO A 5 -10.78 21.63 25.84
N GLU A 6 -11.79 21.18 25.09
CA GLU A 6 -11.79 19.84 24.50
C GLU A 6 -10.61 19.68 23.53
N GLU A 7 -9.65 18.87 23.93
CA GLU A 7 -8.51 18.45 23.12
C GLU A 7 -8.84 17.11 22.44
N ASN A 8 -9.86 17.10 21.58
CA ASN A 8 -10.29 15.86 20.93
C ASN A 8 -10.77 16.09 19.48
N ASP A 9 -9.83 16.32 18.56
CA ASP A 9 -9.91 15.80 17.18
C ASP A 9 -8.58 15.95 16.40
N ARG A 10 -7.49 15.43 16.96
CA ARG A 10 -6.28 15.18 16.17
C ARG A 10 -6.16 13.68 15.98
N ALA A 11 -7.05 13.11 15.16
CA ALA A 11 -6.69 11.89 14.46
C ALA A 11 -5.32 12.18 13.81
N VAL A 12 -4.27 11.49 14.28
CA VAL A 12 -2.97 11.53 13.63
C VAL A 12 -3.27 11.17 12.17
N PRO A 13 -3.07 12.09 11.21
CA PRO A 13 -3.47 11.81 9.85
C PRO A 13 -2.72 10.54 9.42
N ALA A 14 -3.35 9.64 8.66
CA ALA A 14 -2.71 8.36 8.30
C ALA A 14 -1.34 8.58 7.60
N SER A 15 -1.15 9.74 6.97
CA SER A 15 0.14 10.22 6.46
C SER A 15 1.23 10.34 7.53
N ALA A 16 0.90 10.73 8.77
CA ALA A 16 1.84 10.78 9.88
C ALA A 16 2.19 9.39 10.44
N LEU A 17 1.30 8.41 10.33
CA LEU A 17 1.59 7.00 10.66
C LEU A 17 2.53 6.36 9.62
N LEU A 18 2.39 6.71 8.35
CA LEU A 18 3.33 6.32 7.28
C LEU A 18 4.70 7.03 7.42
N GLN A 19 4.74 8.30 7.83
CA GLN A 19 5.99 9.03 8.05
C GLN A 19 6.86 8.43 9.18
N LEU A 20 6.26 7.75 10.15
CA LEU A 20 6.97 7.09 11.25
C LEU A 20 7.71 5.80 10.85
N MET A 21 7.48 5.29 9.63
CA MET A 21 8.13 4.08 9.11
C MET A 21 9.19 4.44 8.05
N CYS A 22 10.27 5.07 8.49
CA CYS A 22 11.37 5.43 7.60
C CYS A 22 12.28 4.23 7.30
N ALA A 23 12.21 3.72 6.07
CA ALA A 23 13.33 3.03 5.42
C ALA A 23 13.77 3.78 4.13
N GLY A 24 13.64 5.10 4.08
CA GLY A 24 14.16 5.94 2.99
C GLY A 24 15.67 6.09 3.03
N GLN A 25 16.41 4.99 2.87
CA GLN A 25 17.88 4.97 2.95
C GLN A 25 18.56 4.39 1.72
N LEU A 26 17.81 3.84 0.76
CA LEU A 26 18.36 3.21 -0.44
C LEU A 26 18.10 4.07 -1.68
N SER A 27 19.10 4.18 -2.54
CA SER A 27 18.90 4.72 -3.88
C SER A 27 18.09 3.77 -4.75
N GLY A 28 17.40 4.31 -5.76
CA GLY A 28 16.66 3.50 -6.73
C GLY A 28 17.54 2.45 -7.43
N GLN A 29 18.82 2.72 -7.63
CA GLN A 29 19.77 1.73 -8.21
C GLN A 29 20.04 0.57 -7.26
N GLN A 30 20.21 0.82 -5.96
CA GLN A 30 20.43 -0.24 -4.96
C GLN A 30 19.21 -1.14 -4.84
N VAL A 31 18.01 -0.56 -4.77
CA VAL A 31 16.76 -1.34 -4.71
C VAL A 31 16.58 -2.18 -5.98
N GLN A 32 16.95 -1.66 -7.15
CA GLN A 32 16.85 -2.40 -8.40
C GLN A 32 17.78 -3.64 -8.47
N GLN A 33 18.81 -3.74 -7.63
CA GLN A 33 19.64 -4.95 -7.53
C GLN A 33 19.02 -6.04 -6.66
N LEU A 34 17.98 -5.72 -5.88
CA LEU A 34 17.29 -6.71 -5.07
C LEU A 34 16.39 -7.62 -5.92
N PRO A 35 16.15 -8.87 -5.48
CA PRO A 35 15.18 -9.74 -6.12
C PRO A 35 13.79 -9.09 -6.14
N PRO A 36 13.09 -9.03 -7.30
CA PRO A 36 11.76 -8.43 -7.37
C PRO A 36 10.77 -9.03 -6.37
N ALA A 37 10.80 -10.35 -6.19
CA ALA A 37 9.94 -11.04 -5.23
C ALA A 37 10.21 -10.60 -3.79
N ALA A 38 11.44 -10.23 -3.43
CA ALA A 38 11.76 -9.74 -2.09
C ALA A 38 11.22 -8.31 -1.87
N ILE A 39 11.25 -7.46 -2.91
CA ILE A 39 10.67 -6.10 -2.84
C ILE A 39 9.14 -6.20 -2.73
N ALA A 40 8.50 -7.03 -3.56
CA ALA A 40 7.06 -7.26 -3.49
C ALA A 40 6.65 -7.85 -2.14
N TYR A 41 7.40 -8.82 -1.61
CA TYR A 41 7.16 -9.37 -0.28
C TYR A 41 7.18 -8.31 0.83
N LEU A 42 8.12 -7.37 0.78
CA LEU A 42 8.14 -6.23 1.71
C LEU A 42 6.94 -5.30 1.48
N GLY A 43 6.63 -5.02 0.22
CA GLY A 43 5.53 -4.13 -0.15
C GLY A 43 4.16 -4.66 0.26
N ASP A 44 3.93 -5.97 0.19
CA ASP A 44 2.73 -6.64 0.71
C ASP A 44 2.52 -6.33 2.20
N ALA A 45 3.58 -6.46 3.01
CA ALA A 45 3.51 -6.14 4.44
C ALA A 45 3.24 -4.65 4.71
N VAL A 46 3.83 -3.75 3.93
CA VAL A 46 3.61 -2.30 4.04
C VAL A 46 2.17 -1.94 3.65
N TYR A 47 1.66 -2.52 2.56
CA TYR A 47 0.30 -2.31 2.10
C TYR A 47 -0.75 -2.89 3.08
N GLU A 48 -0.52 -4.09 3.62
CA GLU A 48 -1.36 -4.69 4.67
C GLU A 48 -1.47 -3.76 5.89
N LEU A 49 -0.35 -3.22 6.36
CA LEU A 49 -0.33 -2.30 7.50
C LEU A 49 -1.08 -1.01 7.19
N TYR A 50 -0.91 -0.45 5.99
CA TYR A 50 -1.65 0.71 5.53
C TYR A 50 -3.16 0.46 5.56
N VAL A 51 -3.63 -0.61 4.93
CA VAL A 51 -5.06 -0.96 4.88
C VAL A 51 -5.63 -1.18 6.28
N ARG A 52 -4.92 -1.92 7.14
CA ARG A 52 -5.33 -2.15 8.53
C ARG A 52 -5.47 -0.83 9.29
N SER A 53 -4.52 0.09 9.11
CA SER A 53 -4.53 1.40 9.78
C SER A 53 -5.73 2.24 9.36
N ARG A 54 -6.14 2.21 8.08
CA ARG A 54 -7.35 2.91 7.61
C ARG A 54 -8.65 2.27 8.09
N CYS A 55 -8.64 0.98 8.40
CA CYS A 55 -9.83 0.30 8.92
C CYS A 55 -10.04 0.47 10.43
N LEU A 56 -9.09 1.05 11.18
CA LEU A 56 -9.15 1.12 12.65
C LEU A 56 -10.29 1.97 13.20
N LEU A 57 -10.71 2.99 12.45
CA LEU A 57 -11.73 3.94 12.89
C LEU A 57 -12.94 3.95 11.93
N PRO A 58 -14.16 4.14 12.46
CA PRO A 58 -14.51 4.10 13.89
C PRO A 58 -14.37 2.68 14.48
N PRO A 59 -14.34 2.50 15.81
CA PRO A 59 -14.22 1.18 16.42
C PRO A 59 -15.31 0.17 15.98
N GLN A 60 -14.90 -1.02 15.56
CA GLN A 60 -15.77 -2.12 15.13
C GLN A 60 -15.45 -3.45 15.82
N ARG A 61 -16.27 -4.48 15.57
CA ARG A 61 -15.97 -5.87 15.98
C ARG A 61 -14.83 -6.43 15.14
N LEU A 62 -14.03 -7.32 15.72
CA LEU A 62 -12.84 -7.89 15.06
C LEU A 62 -13.14 -8.52 13.70
N GLN A 63 -14.27 -9.22 13.56
CA GLN A 63 -14.70 -9.80 12.28
C GLN A 63 -14.90 -8.73 11.20
N ALA A 64 -15.47 -7.58 11.53
CA ALA A 64 -15.70 -6.50 10.57
C ALA A 64 -14.37 -5.89 10.08
N TYR A 65 -13.38 -5.74 10.96
CA TYR A 65 -12.04 -5.34 10.53
C TYR A 65 -11.44 -6.37 9.58
N HIS A 66 -11.51 -7.66 9.93
CA HIS A 66 -10.98 -8.73 9.11
C HIS A 66 -11.60 -8.74 7.72
N ASP A 67 -12.92 -8.68 7.62
CA ASP A 67 -13.64 -8.73 6.34
C ASP A 67 -13.27 -7.54 5.44
N ARG A 68 -13.19 -6.33 6.02
CA ARG A 68 -12.80 -5.11 5.29
C ARG A 68 -11.35 -5.15 4.82
N VAL A 69 -10.44 -5.62 5.67
CA VAL A 69 -9.02 -5.76 5.32
C VAL A 69 -8.85 -6.80 4.22
N VAL A 70 -9.40 -8.01 4.39
CA VAL A 70 -9.30 -9.11 3.40
C VAL A 70 -9.86 -8.71 2.04
N ALA A 71 -10.97 -7.96 2.00
CA ALA A 71 -11.56 -7.51 0.75
C ALA A 71 -10.59 -6.65 -0.09
N ARG A 72 -9.72 -5.87 0.56
CA ARG A 72 -8.73 -4.99 -0.07
C ARG A 72 -7.38 -5.69 -0.31
N VAL A 73 -6.86 -6.42 0.67
CA VAL A 73 -5.49 -7.00 0.61
C VAL A 73 -5.40 -8.27 -0.22
N ARG A 74 -6.53 -8.90 -0.56
CA ARG A 74 -6.55 -9.97 -1.57
C ARG A 74 -6.15 -9.45 -2.96
N ALA A 75 -5.69 -10.34 -3.82
CA ALA A 75 -5.17 -10.00 -5.15
C ALA A 75 -6.16 -9.19 -6.01
N GLU A 76 -7.46 -9.49 -5.95
CA GLU A 76 -8.50 -8.72 -6.66
C GLU A 76 -8.56 -7.26 -6.18
N GLY A 77 -8.57 -7.04 -4.86
CA GLY A 77 -8.61 -5.70 -4.27
C GLY A 77 -7.35 -4.90 -4.59
N GLN A 78 -6.18 -5.53 -4.52
CA GLN A 78 -4.92 -4.91 -4.91
C GLN A 78 -4.87 -4.55 -6.41
N ALA A 79 -5.42 -5.41 -7.28
CA ALA A 79 -5.51 -5.12 -8.70
C ALA A 79 -6.42 -3.91 -8.99
N GLU A 80 -7.55 -3.82 -8.29
CA GLU A 80 -8.47 -2.67 -8.37
C GLU A 80 -7.83 -1.38 -7.85
N ASP A 81 -7.07 -1.45 -6.75
CA ASP A 81 -6.33 -0.32 -6.20
C ASP A 81 -5.25 0.14 -7.19
N LEU A 82 -4.45 -0.76 -7.78
CA LEU A 82 -3.47 -0.39 -8.81
C LEU A 82 -4.13 0.28 -10.03
N GLN A 83 -5.27 -0.23 -10.49
CA GLN A 83 -6.00 0.39 -11.59
C GLN A 83 -6.44 1.81 -11.24
N SER A 84 -6.87 2.06 -10.00
CA SER A 84 -7.26 3.40 -9.57
C SER A 84 -6.08 4.37 -9.45
N LEU A 85 -4.86 3.85 -9.27
CA LEU A 85 -3.64 4.64 -9.19
C LEU A 85 -3.04 4.99 -10.55
N GLU A 86 -3.48 4.37 -11.65
CA GLU A 86 -2.88 4.48 -12.98
C GLU A 86 -2.61 5.92 -13.45
N ALA A 87 -3.56 6.85 -13.18
CA ALA A 87 -3.46 8.26 -13.56
C ALA A 87 -2.45 9.07 -12.72
N TYR A 88 -2.05 8.56 -11.56
CA TYR A 88 -1.15 9.24 -10.62
C TYR A 88 0.29 8.74 -10.72
N LEU A 89 0.52 7.63 -11.46
CA LEU A 89 1.84 7.05 -11.63
C LEU A 89 2.65 7.78 -12.70
N THR A 90 3.88 8.09 -12.37
CA THR A 90 4.90 8.54 -13.32
C THR A 90 5.33 7.39 -14.24
N PRO A 91 5.95 7.68 -15.39
CA PRO A 91 6.51 6.63 -16.26
C PRO A 91 7.51 5.71 -15.56
N ALA A 92 8.34 6.25 -14.66
CA ALA A 92 9.32 5.48 -13.90
C ALA A 92 8.65 4.53 -12.89
N GLU A 93 7.60 4.98 -12.20
CA GLU A 93 6.81 4.13 -11.29
C GLU A 93 6.09 3.01 -12.07
N TRP A 94 5.60 3.32 -13.27
CA TRP A 94 5.02 2.32 -14.18
C TRP A 94 6.02 1.22 -14.60
N ASP A 95 7.30 1.56 -14.74
CA ASP A 95 8.35 0.59 -15.03
C ASP A 95 8.58 -0.36 -13.84
N ILE A 96 8.50 0.15 -12.60
CA ILE A 96 8.57 -0.67 -11.38
C ILE A 96 7.38 -1.64 -11.32
N VAL A 97 6.16 -1.14 -11.56
CA VAL A 97 4.95 -1.99 -11.63
C VAL A 97 5.12 -3.09 -12.68
N ARG A 98 5.59 -2.74 -13.88
CA ARG A 98 5.83 -3.71 -14.96
C ARG A 98 6.83 -4.78 -14.56
N ARG A 99 7.91 -4.41 -13.86
CA ARG A 99 8.89 -5.34 -13.31
C ARG A 99 8.25 -6.31 -12.30
N GLY A 100 7.39 -5.81 -11.41
CA GLY A 100 6.63 -6.64 -10.47
C GLY A 100 5.72 -7.64 -11.18
N ARG A 101 4.90 -7.18 -12.13
CA ARG A 101 4.01 -8.02 -12.95
C ARG A 101 4.77 -9.15 -13.65
N ASN A 102 5.93 -8.84 -14.22
CA ASN A 102 6.75 -9.82 -14.94
C ASN A 102 7.45 -10.82 -14.01
N ALA A 103 7.64 -10.46 -12.74
CA ALA A 103 8.24 -11.32 -11.72
C ALA A 103 7.22 -12.19 -10.97
N ALA A 104 5.93 -12.01 -11.21
CA ALA A 104 4.87 -12.80 -10.58
C ALA A 104 4.87 -14.23 -11.15
N PHE A 105 5.53 -15.15 -10.44
CA PHE A 105 5.57 -16.58 -10.76
C PHE A 105 4.86 -17.39 -9.66
N GLY A 106 4.35 -18.59 -10.00
CA GLY A 106 3.70 -19.48 -9.03
C GLY A 106 2.21 -19.20 -8.79
N ARG A 107 1.39 -19.32 -9.85
CA ARG A 107 -0.06 -19.04 -9.84
C ARG A 107 -0.82 -19.72 -8.68
N PRO A 108 -1.63 -18.97 -7.91
CA PRO A 108 -2.69 -19.56 -7.09
C PRO A 108 -3.78 -20.16 -8.01
N LYS A 109 -4.30 -21.36 -7.71
CA LYS A 109 -5.31 -22.06 -8.54
C LYS A 109 -6.64 -21.29 -8.71
N ARG A 110 -6.91 -20.29 -7.86
CA ARG A 110 -8.21 -19.62 -7.73
C ARG A 110 -8.22 -18.16 -8.21
N VAL A 111 -7.06 -17.60 -8.53
CA VAL A 111 -6.92 -16.20 -8.94
C VAL A 111 -6.44 -16.14 -10.39
N SER A 112 -7.01 -15.24 -11.19
CA SER A 112 -6.56 -15.07 -12.57
C SER A 112 -5.09 -14.64 -12.59
N SER A 113 -4.34 -15.07 -13.61
CA SER A 113 -2.92 -14.71 -13.70
C SER A 113 -2.71 -13.22 -13.86
N GLN A 114 -3.61 -12.54 -14.58
CA GLN A 114 -3.58 -11.10 -14.73
C GLN A 114 -3.80 -10.41 -13.38
N THR A 115 -4.81 -10.82 -12.61
CA THR A 115 -5.08 -10.27 -11.28
C THR A 115 -3.88 -10.44 -10.35
N TYR A 116 -3.31 -11.65 -10.31
CA TYR A 116 -2.13 -11.93 -9.50
C TYR A 116 -0.93 -11.07 -9.91
N GLN A 117 -0.69 -10.93 -11.23
CA GLN A 117 0.34 -10.04 -11.74
C GLN A 117 0.12 -8.60 -11.32
N GLN A 118 -1.09 -8.05 -11.46
CA GLN A 118 -1.40 -6.68 -11.05
C GLN A 118 -1.17 -6.49 -9.55
N ALA A 119 -1.62 -7.42 -8.70
CA ALA A 119 -1.36 -7.39 -7.26
C ALA A 119 0.15 -7.34 -6.96
N THR A 120 0.95 -8.27 -7.52
CA THR A 120 2.41 -8.24 -7.37
C THR A 120 3.05 -6.96 -7.94
N GLY A 121 2.45 -6.35 -8.97
CA GLY A 121 2.85 -5.05 -9.49
C GLY A 121 2.66 -3.92 -8.47
N LEU A 122 1.53 -3.90 -7.77
CA LEU A 122 1.26 -2.95 -6.67
C LEU A 122 2.23 -3.18 -5.51
N GLU A 123 2.37 -4.42 -5.05
CA GLU A 123 3.29 -4.81 -3.97
C GLU A 123 4.72 -4.34 -4.29
N MET A 124 5.19 -4.58 -5.52
CA MET A 124 6.51 -4.14 -5.97
C MET A 124 6.66 -2.61 -5.91
N LEU A 125 5.64 -1.85 -6.34
CA LEU A 125 5.66 -0.39 -6.31
C LEU A 125 5.69 0.14 -4.86
N VAL A 126 4.83 -0.40 -4.00
CA VAL A 126 4.77 -0.04 -2.58
C VAL A 126 6.10 -0.31 -1.90
N GLY A 127 6.68 -1.50 -2.10
CA GLY A 127 7.98 -1.86 -1.53
C GLY A 127 9.12 -0.97 -2.05
N TYR A 128 9.11 -0.63 -3.34
CA TYR A 128 10.09 0.27 -3.93
C TYR A 128 10.02 1.67 -3.32
N LEU A 129 8.83 2.29 -3.28
CA LEU A 129 8.67 3.63 -2.73
C LEU A 129 8.94 3.65 -1.22
N TYR A 130 8.56 2.61 -0.48
CA TYR A 130 8.90 2.50 0.95
C TYR A 130 10.41 2.59 1.22
N LEU A 131 11.23 1.99 0.33
CA LEU A 131 12.69 1.95 0.47
C LEU A 131 13.42 3.19 -0.09
N THR A 132 12.76 3.95 -0.97
CA THR A 132 13.40 5.02 -1.76
C THR A 132 12.81 6.40 -1.51
N ASP A 133 11.49 6.48 -1.37
CA ASP A 133 10.74 7.73 -1.22
C ASP A 133 9.43 7.52 -0.41
N PRO A 134 9.53 7.46 0.94
CA PRO A 134 8.36 7.27 1.80
C PRO A 134 7.34 8.41 1.70
N GLN A 135 7.78 9.61 1.32
CA GLN A 135 6.89 10.76 1.14
C GLN A 135 6.01 10.55 -0.09
N ARG A 136 6.60 10.15 -1.22
CA ARG A 136 5.86 9.80 -2.43
C ARG A 136 4.95 8.60 -2.22
N LEU A 137 5.37 7.59 -1.44
CA LEU A 137 4.50 6.49 -1.04
C LEU A 137 3.25 7.00 -0.32
N SER A 138 3.42 7.87 0.68
CA SER A 138 2.30 8.43 1.44
C SER A 138 1.35 9.25 0.55
N GLU A 139 1.89 10.04 -0.38
CA GLU A 139 1.09 10.79 -1.35
C GLU A 139 0.26 9.82 -2.22
N LEU A 140 0.91 8.83 -2.82
CA LEU A 140 0.27 7.89 -3.73
C LEU A 140 -0.85 7.10 -3.03
N LEU A 141 -0.58 6.58 -1.83
CA LEU A 141 -1.57 5.80 -1.08
C LEU A 141 -2.78 6.64 -0.68
N SER A 142 -2.61 7.94 -0.39
CA SER A 142 -3.71 8.83 -0.01
C SER A 142 -4.82 8.92 -1.07
N HIS A 143 -4.50 8.70 -2.36
CA HIS A 143 -5.51 8.66 -3.42
C HIS A 143 -6.50 7.49 -3.27
N LEU A 144 -6.10 6.40 -2.60
CA LEU A 144 -6.95 5.21 -2.36
C LEU A 144 -8.04 5.45 -1.31
N ASP A 145 -7.85 6.44 -0.43
CA ASP A 145 -8.77 6.73 0.67
C ASP A 145 -10.08 7.34 0.17
N SER A 146 -9.98 8.23 -0.82
CA SER A 146 -11.09 8.91 -1.49
C SER A 146 -12.14 7.97 -2.11
N LYS A 147 -11.85 6.67 -2.23
CA LYS A 147 -12.70 5.66 -2.88
C LYS A 147 -13.43 4.76 -1.86
N HIS A 148 -13.01 4.74 -0.59
CA HIS A 148 -13.43 3.75 0.40
C HIS A 148 -14.11 4.34 1.64
N ASP A 149 -14.27 5.66 1.70
CA ASP A 149 -15.14 6.40 2.63
C ASP A 149 -16.60 6.41 2.12
#